data_AF-A0A060C769-F1
#
_entry.id   AF-A0A060C769-F1
#
_cell.length_a   1.000
_cell.length_b   1.000
_cell.length_c   1.000
_cell.angle_alpha   90.00
_cell.angle_beta   90.00
_cell.angle_gamma   90.00
#
_symmetry.space_group_name_H-M   'P 1'
#
loop_
_entity.id
_entity.type
_entity.pdbx_description
1 polymer ?
#
loop_
_entity_poly.entity_id
_entity_poly.type
_entity_poly.pdbx_seq_one_letter_code
_entity_poly.pdbx_strand_id
1 'polypeptide(L)'
;RVTGDRSAVGGAGCLISPRPGLKPEERERYEEPQVSAETDSVWNHALRAVERVLGRGVGDHGLCLMGTGDWNDGFNRLGAKGRGESVWLTWFAALVLRRMAPLCRERDDRARSERYEKTAALLAARADQAWDGEWYLRG
;
A
#
# COMPACT_ATOMS: atom_id res chain seq x y z
N ARG A 1 15.69 14.14 -5.56
CA ARG A 1 14.30 14.52 -5.94
C ARG A 1 14.42 15.27 -7.26
N VAL A 2 13.79 14.82 -8.35
CA VAL A 2 14.19 15.24 -9.71
C VAL A 2 13.43 16.47 -10.24
N THR A 3 12.19 16.74 -9.82
CA THR A 3 11.43 17.89 -10.35
C THR A 3 11.10 18.97 -9.34
N GLY A 4 10.95 18.64 -8.05
CA GLY A 4 10.51 19.61 -7.03
C GLY A 4 9.08 20.13 -7.22
N ASP A 5 8.45 19.83 -8.36
CA ASP A 5 7.10 20.21 -8.73
C ASP A 5 6.07 19.51 -7.85
N ARG A 6 5.33 20.33 -7.09
CA ARG A 6 4.26 19.89 -6.20
C ARG A 6 2.87 20.11 -6.81
N SER A 7 2.78 20.79 -7.95
CA SER A 7 1.52 21.10 -8.62
C SER A 7 0.82 19.84 -9.18
N ALA A 8 1.60 18.84 -9.58
CA ALA A 8 1.11 17.53 -10.05
C ALA A 8 0.23 16.79 -9.03
N VAL A 9 0.34 17.11 -7.73
CA VAL A 9 -0.41 16.45 -6.65
C VAL A 9 -1.85 16.97 -6.53
N GLY A 10 -2.09 18.21 -6.96
CA GLY A 10 -3.40 18.88 -6.89
C GLY A 10 -4.25 18.75 -8.15
N GLY A 11 -3.69 18.26 -9.26
CA GLY A 11 -4.44 18.02 -10.49
C GLY A 11 -5.57 17.02 -10.26
N ALA A 12 -6.80 17.41 -10.64
CA ALA A 12 -7.93 16.49 -10.68
C ALA A 12 -7.74 15.55 -11.87
N GLY A 13 -7.66 14.25 -11.59
CA GLY A 13 -7.69 13.20 -12.59
C GLY A 13 -8.97 12.39 -12.41
N CYS A 14 -9.51 11.86 -13.50
CA CYS A 14 -10.55 10.84 -13.39
C CYS A 14 -9.94 9.60 -12.74
N LEU A 15 -10.63 9.05 -11.73
CA LEU A 15 -10.23 7.75 -11.19
C LEU A 15 -10.50 6.67 -12.24
N ILE A 16 -9.82 5.53 -12.11
CA ILE A 16 -10.17 4.34 -12.89
C ILE A 16 -11.24 3.61 -12.09
N SER A 17 -12.40 3.36 -12.72
CA SER A 17 -13.45 2.56 -12.10
C SER A 17 -13.27 1.11 -12.54
N PRO A 18 -13.22 0.14 -11.60
CA PRO A 18 -13.62 -1.20 -11.96
C PRO A 18 -15.13 -1.16 -12.28
N ARG A 19 -15.61 -2.07 -13.13
CA ARG A 19 -17.03 -2.49 -13.14
C ARG A 19 -17.43 -2.93 -11.70
N PRO A 20 -18.70 -3.17 -11.32
CA PRO A 20 -19.07 -3.45 -9.92
C PRO A 20 -18.05 -4.36 -9.24
N GLY A 21 -17.69 -3.97 -8.00
CA GLY A 21 -16.55 -4.53 -7.27
C GLY A 21 -16.51 -6.06 -7.33
N LEU A 22 -15.30 -6.62 -7.22
CA LEU A 22 -15.10 -8.07 -7.28
C LEU A 22 -16.13 -8.78 -6.39
N LYS A 23 -16.78 -9.81 -6.93
CA LYS A 23 -17.66 -10.66 -6.14
C LYS A 23 -16.85 -11.33 -5.01
N PRO A 24 -17.48 -11.77 -3.91
CA PRO A 24 -16.76 -12.40 -2.80
C PRO A 24 -15.84 -13.57 -3.22
N GLU A 25 -16.24 -14.30 -4.26
CA GLU A 25 -15.50 -15.42 -4.85
C GLU A 25 -14.39 -15.00 -5.85
N GLU A 26 -14.42 -13.75 -6.33
CA GLU A 26 -13.46 -13.23 -7.29
C GLU A 26 -12.29 -12.54 -6.57
N ARG A 27 -11.07 -13.01 -6.86
CA ARG A 27 -9.84 -12.47 -6.29
C ARG A 27 -9.20 -11.40 -7.14
N GLU A 28 -9.28 -11.59 -8.45
CA GLU A 28 -8.75 -10.71 -9.48
C GLU A 28 -9.61 -10.83 -10.72
N ARG A 29 -9.59 -9.80 -11.56
CA ARG A 29 -10.27 -9.79 -12.84
C ARG A 29 -9.43 -9.00 -13.83
N TYR A 30 -9.11 -9.62 -14.96
CA TYR A 30 -8.52 -8.92 -16.10
C TYR A 30 -9.64 -8.23 -16.87
N GLU A 31 -9.64 -6.90 -16.89
CA GLU A 31 -10.61 -6.10 -17.63
C GLU A 31 -9.95 -4.85 -18.21
N GLU A 32 -10.55 -4.31 -19.27
CA GLU A 32 -10.12 -3.04 -19.84
C GLU A 32 -10.52 -1.89 -18.89
N PRO A 33 -9.55 -1.11 -18.37
CA PRO A 33 -9.82 -0.07 -17.39
C PRO A 33 -10.74 0.99 -17.99
N GLN A 34 -11.82 1.33 -17.28
CA GLN A 34 -12.77 2.36 -17.69
C GLN A 34 -12.55 3.63 -16.87
N VAL A 35 -12.77 4.78 -17.51
CA VAL A 35 -12.75 6.08 -16.82
C VAL A 35 -13.96 6.15 -15.88
N SER A 36 -13.70 6.39 -14.59
CA SER A 36 -14.75 6.60 -13.59
C SER A 36 -15.45 7.94 -13.80
N ALA A 37 -16.73 8.00 -13.42
CA ALA A 37 -17.41 9.27 -13.20
C ALA A 37 -16.91 9.99 -11.93
N GLU A 38 -16.24 9.27 -11.02
CA GLU A 38 -15.58 9.85 -9.85
C GLU A 38 -14.25 10.49 -10.26
N THR A 39 -14.10 11.75 -9.90
CA THR A 39 -12.85 12.51 -10.04
C THR A 39 -12.29 12.80 -8.65
N ASP A 40 -10.97 12.74 -8.53
CA ASP A 40 -10.31 13.14 -7.30
C ASP A 40 -8.90 13.66 -7.60
N SER A 41 -8.30 14.34 -6.63
CA SER A 41 -6.89 14.71 -6.71
C SER A 41 -5.99 13.47 -6.65
N VAL A 42 -4.84 13.55 -7.31
CA VAL A 42 -3.77 12.53 -7.16
C VAL A 42 -3.42 12.33 -5.68
N TRP A 43 -3.47 13.40 -4.88
CA TRP A 43 -3.30 13.34 -3.43
C TRP A 43 -4.27 12.37 -2.75
N ASN A 44 -5.57 12.58 -2.95
CA ASN A 44 -6.59 11.75 -2.29
C ASN A 44 -6.55 10.31 -2.83
N HIS A 45 -6.24 10.11 -4.11
CA HIS A 45 -6.05 8.78 -4.65
C HIS A 45 -4.86 8.06 -3.98
N ALA A 46 -3.72 8.73 -3.83
CA ALA A 46 -2.56 8.19 -3.14
C ALA A 46 -2.87 7.86 -1.67
N LEU A 47 -3.63 8.72 -0.97
CA LEU A 47 -4.10 8.43 0.38
C LEU A 47 -4.98 7.17 0.41
N ARG A 48 -5.98 7.06 -0.48
CA ARG A 48 -6.84 5.87 -0.56
C ARG A 48 -6.03 4.60 -0.80
N ALA A 49 -5.01 4.65 -1.65
CA ALA A 49 -4.13 3.50 -1.90
C ALA A 49 -3.34 3.09 -0.64
N VAL A 50 -2.75 4.06 0.08
CA VAL A 50 -2.05 3.79 1.34
C VAL A 50 -2.99 3.21 2.39
N GLU A 51 -4.14 3.85 2.60
CA GLU A 51 -5.14 3.40 3.58
C GLU A 51 -5.69 2.02 3.23
N ARG A 52 -5.79 1.68 1.93
CA ARG A 52 -6.20 0.35 1.49
C ARG A 52 -5.19 -0.73 1.87
N VAL A 53 -3.89 -0.45 1.83
CA VAL A 53 -2.85 -1.38 2.29
C VAL A 53 -2.87 -1.50 3.82
N LEU A 54 -2.91 -0.36 4.54
CA LEU A 54 -2.97 -0.35 6.00
C LEU A 54 -4.21 -1.06 6.55
N GLY A 55 -5.35 -0.88 5.88
CA GLY A 55 -6.62 -1.50 6.26
C GLY A 55 -6.68 -3.02 6.07
N ARG A 56 -5.76 -3.61 5.29
CA ARG A 56 -5.60 -5.07 5.26
C ARG A 56 -5.05 -5.60 6.58
N GLY A 57 -4.21 -4.79 7.25
CA GLY A 57 -3.55 -5.17 8.50
C GLY A 57 -2.28 -5.99 8.29
N VAL A 58 -1.81 -6.54 9.41
CA VAL A 58 -0.62 -7.39 9.49
C VAL A 58 -1.01 -8.78 9.97
N GLY A 59 -0.21 -9.79 9.61
CA GLY A 59 -0.41 -11.16 10.05
C GLY A 59 0.26 -11.45 11.40
N ASP A 60 0.41 -12.75 11.67
CA ASP A 60 0.87 -13.29 12.95
C ASP A 60 2.30 -12.82 13.30
N HIS A 61 3.13 -12.53 12.30
CA HIS A 61 4.52 -12.08 12.48
C HIS A 61 4.66 -10.55 12.45
N GLY A 62 3.53 -9.82 12.33
CA GLY A 62 3.52 -8.36 12.24
C GLY A 62 3.97 -7.83 10.86
N LEU A 63 3.98 -8.69 9.84
CA LEU A 63 4.26 -8.32 8.45
C LEU A 63 2.96 -8.00 7.71
N CYS A 64 3.03 -7.14 6.69
CA CYS A 64 1.87 -6.76 5.89
C CYS A 64 1.21 -7.98 5.23
N LEU A 65 -0.11 -8.10 5.37
CA LEU A 65 -0.87 -9.11 4.64
C LEU A 65 -0.85 -8.80 3.14
N MET A 66 -0.33 -9.74 2.34
CA MET A 66 -0.16 -9.53 0.90
C MET A 66 -1.49 -9.58 0.12
N GLY A 67 -2.52 -10.23 0.68
CA GLY A 67 -3.73 -10.52 -0.09
C GLY A 67 -3.44 -11.59 -1.13
N THR A 68 -3.65 -11.32 -2.42
CA THR A 68 -3.51 -12.33 -3.48
C THR A 68 -2.26 -12.16 -4.32
N GLY A 69 -1.25 -11.47 -3.80
CA GLY A 69 0.05 -11.31 -4.44
C GLY A 69 0.88 -10.21 -3.80
N ASP A 70 2.17 -10.22 -4.07
CA ASP A 70 3.07 -9.09 -3.82
C ASP A 70 3.75 -8.68 -5.13
N TRP A 71 5.01 -8.24 -5.12
CA TRP A 71 5.73 -7.93 -6.36
C TRP A 71 6.06 -9.17 -7.20
N ASN A 72 6.02 -10.37 -6.60
CA ASN A 72 6.31 -11.63 -7.27
C ASN A 72 5.01 -12.34 -7.64
N ASP A 73 4.71 -12.36 -8.94
CA ASP A 73 3.52 -13.04 -9.50
C ASP A 73 3.44 -14.54 -9.14
N GLY A 74 4.57 -15.18 -8.80
CA GLY A 74 4.60 -16.57 -8.33
C GLY A 74 3.93 -16.79 -6.97
N PHE A 75 3.65 -15.74 -6.19
CA PHE A 75 3.11 -15.82 -4.83
C PHE A 75 1.59 -15.62 -4.73
N ASN A 76 0.90 -15.52 -5.86
CA ASN A 76 -0.53 -15.15 -5.87
C ASN A 76 -1.46 -16.13 -5.12
N ARG A 77 -1.01 -17.37 -4.89
CA ARG A 77 -1.75 -18.38 -4.12
C ARG A 77 -1.42 -18.40 -2.63
N LEU A 78 -0.29 -17.83 -2.19
CA LEU A 78 0.19 -17.94 -0.80
C LEU A 78 -0.70 -17.14 0.15
N GLY A 79 -1.04 -15.90 -0.21
CA GLY A 79 -1.95 -15.09 0.59
C GLY A 79 -3.44 -15.32 0.33
N ALA A 80 -3.80 -16.26 -0.55
CA ALA A 80 -5.19 -16.49 -0.93
C ALA A 80 -6.11 -16.78 0.27
N LYS A 81 -5.61 -17.47 1.31
CA LYS A 81 -6.40 -17.74 2.52
C LYS A 81 -6.43 -16.58 3.53
N GLY A 82 -5.94 -15.39 3.14
CA GLY A 82 -5.89 -14.19 3.99
C GLY A 82 -4.79 -14.22 5.05
N ARG A 83 -3.83 -15.14 4.94
CA ARG A 83 -2.76 -15.35 5.93
C ARG A 83 -1.35 -15.13 5.39
N GLY A 84 -1.20 -14.89 4.10
CA GLY A 84 0.11 -14.64 3.49
C GLY A 84 0.63 -13.28 3.91
N GLU A 85 1.89 -13.24 4.30
CA GLU A 85 2.60 -12.09 4.82
C GLU A 85 3.83 -11.83 3.96
N SER A 86 3.99 -10.60 3.44
CA SER A 86 5.12 -10.28 2.56
C SER A 86 6.12 -9.35 3.25
N VAL A 87 7.36 -9.82 3.41
CA VAL A 87 8.50 -9.00 3.88
C VAL A 87 8.75 -7.84 2.92
N TRP A 88 8.68 -8.10 1.62
CA TRP A 88 8.86 -7.06 0.59
C TRP A 88 7.80 -5.97 0.70
N LEU A 89 6.52 -6.36 0.79
CA LEU A 89 5.41 -5.41 0.94
C LEU A 89 5.53 -4.61 2.23
N THR A 90 6.03 -5.24 3.30
CA THR A 90 6.26 -4.60 4.59
C THR A 90 7.33 -3.49 4.47
N TRP A 91 8.47 -3.78 3.85
CA TRP A 91 9.50 -2.78 3.56
C TRP A 91 9.00 -1.66 2.66
N PHE A 92 8.26 -2.02 1.61
CA PHE A 92 7.74 -1.05 0.65
C PHE A 92 6.71 -0.12 1.29
N ALA A 93 5.79 -0.67 2.09
CA ALA A 93 4.83 0.11 2.87
C ALA A 93 5.54 1.07 3.85
N ALA A 94 6.56 0.60 4.58
CA ALA A 94 7.34 1.46 5.47
C ALA A 94 8.00 2.64 4.70
N LEU A 95 8.56 2.37 3.52
CA LEU A 95 9.16 3.40 2.66
C LEU A 95 8.12 4.42 2.19
N VAL A 96 6.94 3.97 1.75
CA VAL A 96 5.85 4.84 1.30
C VAL A 96 5.35 5.72 2.44
N LEU A 97 5.07 5.14 3.61
CA LEU A 97 4.59 5.88 4.78
C LEU A 97 5.59 6.95 5.23
N ARG A 98 6.89 6.61 5.29
CA ARG A 98 7.96 7.57 5.61
C ARG A 98 8.02 8.75 4.63
N ARG A 99 7.69 8.52 3.35
CA ARG A 99 7.65 9.59 2.34
C ARG A 99 6.34 10.37 2.34
N MET A 100 5.23 9.75 2.73
CA MET A 100 3.91 10.38 2.83
C MET A 100 3.75 11.23 4.08
N ALA A 101 4.38 10.86 5.20
CA ALA A 101 4.30 11.59 6.45
C ALA A 101 4.65 13.09 6.35
N PRO A 102 5.79 13.51 5.74
CA PRO A 102 6.08 14.94 5.58
C PRO A 102 5.08 15.63 4.66
N LEU A 103 4.53 14.94 3.64
CA LEU A 103 3.51 15.52 2.77
C LEU A 103 2.18 15.75 3.50
N CYS A 104 1.81 14.88 4.45
CA CYS A 104 0.64 15.09 5.30
C CYS A 104 0.85 16.33 6.19
N ARG A 105 2.04 16.47 6.78
CA ARG A 105 2.41 17.63 7.62
C ARG A 105 2.36 18.94 6.86
N GLU A 106 2.86 18.97 5.62
CA GLU A 106 2.81 20.14 4.73
C GLU A 106 1.38 20.55 4.33
N ARG A 107 0.41 19.66 4.53
CA ARG A 107 -1.02 19.88 4.26
C ARG A 107 -1.83 19.97 5.56
N ASP A 108 -1.16 20.31 6.66
CA ASP A 108 -1.71 20.49 8.01
C ASP A 108 -2.39 19.25 8.62
N ASP A 109 -2.17 18.07 8.07
CA ASP A 109 -2.65 16.79 8.61
C ASP A 109 -1.58 16.15 9.51
N ARG A 110 -1.41 16.73 10.70
CA ARG A 110 -0.42 16.29 11.69
C ARG A 110 -0.73 14.91 12.25
N ALA A 111 -2.00 14.63 12.52
CA ALA A 111 -2.43 13.34 13.06
C ALA A 111 -2.07 12.18 12.12
N ARG A 112 -2.32 12.32 10.82
CA ARG A 112 -1.91 11.30 9.83
C ARG A 112 -0.40 11.23 9.68
N SER A 113 0.30 12.37 9.70
CA SER A 113 1.77 12.42 9.63
C SER A 113 2.40 11.58 10.75
N GLU A 114 2.00 11.81 12.00
CA GLU A 114 2.50 11.08 13.17
C GLU A 114 2.14 9.58 13.11
N ARG A 115 0.91 9.26 12.69
CA ARG A 115 0.48 7.88 12.51
C ARG A 115 1.35 7.17 11.48
N TYR A 116 1.63 7.80 10.34
CA TYR A 116 2.46 7.25 9.28
C TYR A 116 3.91 7.08 9.71
N GLU A 117 4.49 8.03 10.45
CA GLU A 117 5.86 7.91 11.00
C GLU A 117 5.96 6.70 11.95
N LYS A 118 5.02 6.59 12.89
CA LYS A 118 4.98 5.48 13.85
C LYS A 118 4.80 4.13 13.16
N THR A 119 3.86 4.03 12.23
CA THR A 119 3.62 2.79 11.49
C THR A 119 4.81 2.44 10.60
N ALA A 120 5.44 3.42 9.94
CA ALA A 120 6.63 3.17 9.13
C ALA A 120 7.77 2.56 9.95
N ALA A 121 8.03 3.11 11.14
CA ALA A 121 9.06 2.60 12.04
C ALA A 121 8.75 1.17 12.50
N LEU A 122 7.49 0.90 12.86
CA LEU A 122 7.06 -0.45 13.27
C LEU A 122 7.23 -1.46 12.13
N LEU A 123 6.75 -1.15 10.93
CA LEU A 123 6.85 -2.05 9.78
C LEU A 123 8.30 -2.31 9.38
N ALA A 124 9.15 -1.27 9.38
CA ALA A 124 10.58 -1.44 9.10
C ALA A 124 11.25 -2.39 10.12
N ALA A 125 10.97 -2.22 11.41
CA ALA A 125 11.52 -3.10 12.45
C ALA A 125 11.03 -4.55 12.30
N ARG A 126 9.76 -4.77 11.91
CA ARG A 126 9.22 -6.11 11.66
C ARG A 126 9.83 -6.77 10.42
N ALA A 127 10.01 -6.01 9.37
CA ALA A 127 10.64 -6.50 8.16
C ALA A 127 12.12 -6.86 8.39
N ASP A 128 12.83 -6.09 9.21
CA ASP A 128 14.22 -6.36 9.61
C ASP A 128 14.34 -7.66 10.42
N GLN A 129 13.39 -7.93 11.32
CA GLN A 129 13.29 -9.17 12.10
C GLN A 129 12.99 -10.41 11.25
N ALA A 130 12.63 -10.26 9.98
CA ALA A 130 12.41 -11.36 9.06
C ALA A 130 13.70 -11.88 8.39
N TRP A 131 14.87 -11.40 8.81
CA TRP A 131 16.16 -11.98 8.42
C TRP A 131 16.42 -13.26 9.22
N ASP A 132 16.64 -14.39 8.55
CA ASP A 132 16.87 -15.68 9.22
C ASP A 132 18.35 -15.96 9.51
N GLY A 133 19.26 -15.07 9.10
CA GLY A 133 20.70 -15.24 9.20
C GLY A 133 21.40 -15.26 7.85
N GLU A 134 20.71 -15.72 6.80
CA GLU A 134 21.28 -15.88 5.45
C GLU A 134 20.50 -15.11 4.38
N TRP A 135 19.17 -15.02 4.52
CA TRP A 135 18.30 -14.22 3.66
C TRP A 135 17.07 -13.70 4.42
N TYR A 136 16.33 -12.80 3.79
CA TYR A 136 15.00 -12.42 4.26
C TYR A 136 14.00 -13.53 3.92
N LEU A 137 13.12 -13.85 4.88
CA LEU A 137 12.01 -14.77 4.68
C LEU A 137 11.16 -14.36 3.47
N ARG A 138 10.66 -15.38 2.77
CA ARG A 138 9.73 -15.25 1.66
C ARG A 138 8.53 -16.14 1.94
N GLY A 139 7.33 -15.62 1.74
CA GLY A 139 6.08 -16.29 1.99
C GLY A 139 4.95 -15.39 1.56
#